data_AF-A0A6I7M0H3-F1
#
_entry.id   AF-A0A6I7M0H3-F1
#
_cell.length_a   1.000
_cell.length_b   1.000
_cell.length_c   1.000
_cell.angle_alpha   90.00
_cell.angle_beta   90.00
_cell.angle_gamma   90.00
#
_symmetry.space_group_name_H-M   'P 1'
#
loop_
_entity.id
_entity.type
_entity.pdbx_description
1 polymer ?
#
loop_
_entity_poly.entity_id
_entity_poly.type
_entity_poly.pdbx_seq_one_letter_code
_entity_poly.pdbx_strand_id
1 'polypeptide(L)'
;MPSGALKVRVSTPTETIPFGRGFYQLEEDALYLPIAYPGENKNHFFSFLESDFVSMQMDREGRLIFIELSLPRRRWHALQTLVPPESAAPGNIRFLDFRQRLAEPSILCDLRRQYVMIRFSQGPATHNYSLAQNMIAQIDRHDRLAAIWVSDIIDDIAGQELSAWRKAIRNHSTAIIAT
;
A
#
# COMPACT_ATOMS: atom_id res chain seq x y z
N MET A 1 -5.27 -23.49 11.25
CA MET A 1 -4.38 -22.69 10.37
C MET A 1 -5.24 -21.61 9.74
N PRO A 2 -4.91 -20.31 9.82
CA PRO A 2 -5.72 -19.31 9.14
C PRO A 2 -5.41 -19.38 7.66
N SER A 3 -6.19 -20.20 6.94
CA SER A 3 -6.27 -20.24 5.48
C SER A 3 -7.16 -19.09 5.01
N GLY A 4 -6.70 -17.85 5.15
CA GLY A 4 -7.51 -16.66 4.87
C GLY A 4 -7.04 -15.95 3.62
N ALA A 5 -7.11 -16.59 2.44
CA ALA A 5 -6.85 -15.86 1.20
C ALA A 5 -7.89 -14.74 1.06
N LEU A 6 -7.44 -13.50 0.90
CA LEU A 6 -8.29 -12.33 0.96
C LEU A 6 -9.27 -12.30 -0.22
N LYS A 7 -10.53 -12.58 0.06
CA LYS A 7 -11.57 -12.63 -0.98
C LYS A 7 -11.99 -11.23 -1.36
N VAL A 8 -12.19 -11.02 -2.65
CA VAL A 8 -12.62 -9.76 -3.23
C VAL A 8 -13.85 -9.98 -4.09
N ARG A 9 -14.60 -8.91 -4.32
CA ARG A 9 -15.66 -8.83 -5.31
C ARG A 9 -15.31 -7.71 -6.25
N VAL A 10 -15.26 -8.00 -7.54
CA VAL A 10 -15.07 -7.00 -8.59
C VAL A 10 -16.40 -6.75 -9.26
N SER A 11 -16.74 -5.48 -9.44
CA SER A 11 -17.93 -5.06 -10.20
C SER A 11 -17.51 -4.10 -11.31
N THR A 12 -18.33 -4.01 -12.36
CA THR A 12 -18.15 -3.02 -13.42
C THR A 12 -18.01 -1.63 -12.80
N PRO A 13 -16.99 -0.85 -13.16
CA PRO A 13 -16.78 0.47 -12.60
C PRO A 13 -17.94 1.39 -12.99
N THR A 14 -18.62 1.92 -11.99
CA THR A 14 -19.64 2.97 -12.15
C THR A 14 -19.04 4.37 -11.99
N GLU A 15 -17.80 4.45 -11.50
CA GLU A 15 -17.13 5.67 -11.07
C GLU A 15 -15.75 5.78 -11.73
N THR A 16 -15.19 6.99 -11.71
CA THR A 16 -13.82 7.25 -12.14
C THR A 16 -12.83 6.49 -11.25
N ILE A 17 -11.72 6.02 -11.84
CA ILE A 17 -10.63 5.39 -11.08
C ILE A 17 -10.14 6.37 -10.01
N PRO A 18 -10.05 5.96 -8.73
CA PRO A 18 -9.67 6.85 -7.66
C PRO A 18 -8.20 7.27 -7.77
N PHE A 19 -7.88 8.40 -7.15
CA PHE A 19 -6.50 8.85 -7.05
C PHE A 19 -5.78 8.04 -5.99
N GLY A 20 -4.61 7.52 -6.33
CA GLY A 20 -3.71 6.85 -5.40
C GLY A 20 -2.35 7.52 -5.45
N ARG A 21 -1.61 7.46 -4.35
CA ARG A 21 -0.22 7.93 -4.34
C ARG A 21 0.62 7.13 -3.37
N GLY A 22 1.80 6.71 -3.83
CA GLY A 22 2.81 6.11 -2.96
C GLY A 22 3.67 7.19 -2.30
N PHE A 23 3.72 7.20 -0.98
CA PHE A 23 4.52 8.15 -0.20
C PHE A 23 5.38 7.41 0.82
N TYR A 24 6.69 7.45 0.65
CA TYR A 24 7.63 6.81 1.57
C TYR A 24 8.16 7.80 2.59
N GLN A 25 7.78 7.59 3.84
CA GLN A 25 8.15 8.44 4.95
C GLN A 25 9.51 8.00 5.49
N LEU A 26 10.55 8.75 5.14
CA LEU A 26 11.95 8.40 5.44
C LEU A 26 12.22 8.29 6.95
N GLU A 27 11.50 9.04 7.78
CA GLU A 27 11.65 9.00 9.24
C GLU A 27 11.09 7.73 9.88
N GLU A 28 9.95 7.26 9.36
CA GLU A 28 9.24 6.07 9.88
C GLU A 28 9.66 4.80 9.16
N ASP A 29 10.47 4.92 8.10
CA ASP A 29 10.90 3.81 7.25
C ASP A 29 9.70 3.01 6.70
N ALA A 30 8.61 3.74 6.40
CA ALA A 30 7.32 3.16 6.03
C ALA A 30 6.78 3.76 4.72
N LEU A 31 6.05 2.94 3.96
CA LEU A 31 5.33 3.35 2.76
C LEU A 31 3.84 3.52 3.07
N TYR A 32 3.30 4.71 2.81
CA TYR A 32 1.90 5.05 2.93
C TYR A 32 1.25 5.20 1.56
N LEU A 33 0.09 4.56 1.40
CA LEU A 33 -0.65 4.47 0.14
C LEU A 33 -2.11 4.92 0.38
N PRO A 34 -2.38 6.22 0.54
CA PRO A 34 -3.75 6.72 0.58
C PRO A 34 -4.45 6.59 -0.77
N ILE A 35 -5.74 6.27 -0.73
CA ILE A 35 -6.61 6.16 -1.90
C ILE A 35 -7.79 7.13 -1.71
N ALA A 36 -7.88 8.10 -2.59
CA ALA A 36 -8.89 9.15 -2.56
C ALA A 36 -9.96 8.92 -3.63
N TYR A 37 -11.21 8.73 -3.19
CA TYR A 37 -12.36 8.52 -4.04
C TYR A 37 -13.02 9.88 -4.39
N PRO A 38 -13.21 10.20 -5.69
CA PRO A 38 -13.81 11.46 -6.10
C PRO A 38 -15.27 11.60 -5.61
N GLY A 39 -15.64 12.79 -5.13
CA GLY A 39 -17.02 13.08 -4.73
C GLY A 39 -17.41 12.59 -3.33
N GLU A 40 -16.50 11.93 -2.61
CA GLU A 40 -16.76 11.44 -1.26
C GLU A 40 -16.14 12.37 -0.22
N ASN A 41 -17.00 13.08 0.52
CA ASN A 41 -16.53 14.04 1.52
C ASN A 41 -16.02 13.39 2.81
N LYS A 42 -16.27 12.09 3.05
CA LYS A 42 -15.81 11.39 4.25
C LYS A 42 -15.70 9.87 4.02
N ASN A 43 -14.53 9.41 3.60
CA ASN A 43 -14.17 7.99 3.73
C ASN A 43 -13.90 7.70 5.19
N HIS A 44 -14.97 7.44 5.92
CA HIS A 44 -14.86 7.00 7.29
C HIS A 44 -14.28 5.60 7.30
N PHE A 45 -13.06 5.52 7.82
CA PHE A 45 -12.47 4.28 8.29
C PHE A 45 -13.51 3.43 9.01
N PHE A 46 -13.63 2.18 8.58
CA PHE A 46 -14.53 1.23 9.19
C PHE A 46 -13.77 0.06 9.80
N SER A 47 -12.81 -0.49 9.06
CA SER A 47 -12.10 -1.68 9.50
C SER A 47 -10.75 -1.80 8.82
N PHE A 48 -9.95 -2.75 9.29
CA PHE A 48 -8.59 -2.97 8.79
C PHE A 48 -8.25 -4.46 8.75
N LEU A 49 -7.38 -4.82 7.81
CA LEU A 49 -6.69 -6.09 7.73
C LEU A 49 -5.22 -5.85 8.03
N GLU A 50 -4.66 -6.65 8.94
CA GLU A 50 -3.29 -6.46 9.40
C GLU A 50 -2.50 -7.76 9.34
N SER A 51 -1.23 -7.61 8.97
CA SER A 51 -0.12 -8.53 9.15
C SER A 51 1.04 -7.78 9.80
N ASP A 52 2.14 -8.46 10.06
CA ASP A 52 3.26 -7.90 10.82
C ASP A 52 3.86 -6.61 10.21
N PHE A 53 3.78 -6.45 8.87
CA PHE A 53 4.33 -5.28 8.18
C PHE A 53 3.37 -4.60 7.21
N VAL A 54 2.13 -5.10 7.08
CA VAL A 54 1.15 -4.53 6.16
C VAL A 54 -0.17 -4.33 6.89
N SER A 55 -0.66 -3.11 6.87
CA SER A 55 -1.99 -2.74 7.32
C SER A 55 -2.79 -2.19 6.14
N MET A 56 -4.00 -2.69 5.93
CA MET A 56 -4.93 -2.27 4.89
C MET A 56 -6.19 -1.76 5.55
N GLN A 57 -6.58 -0.52 5.28
CA GLN A 57 -7.77 0.09 5.86
C GLN A 57 -8.89 0.20 4.83
N MET A 58 -10.10 -0.09 5.25
CA MET A 58 -11.29 -0.10 4.41
C MET A 58 -12.40 0.76 4.98
N ASP A 59 -13.25 1.26 4.08
CA ASP A 59 -14.51 1.90 4.43
C ASP A 59 -15.63 0.89 4.72
N ARG A 60 -16.85 1.40 4.95
CA ARG A 60 -18.04 0.57 5.25
C ARG A 60 -18.49 -0.30 4.08
N GLU A 61 -18.10 0.02 2.85
CA GLU A 61 -18.44 -0.74 1.65
C GLU A 61 -17.40 -1.81 1.31
N GLY A 62 -16.29 -1.86 2.06
CA GLY A 62 -15.16 -2.74 1.81
C GLY A 62 -14.21 -2.20 0.74
N ARG A 63 -14.27 -0.92 0.37
CA ARG A 63 -13.30 -0.29 -0.51
C ARG A 63 -12.01 0.01 0.25
N LEU A 64 -10.87 -0.18 -0.39
CA LEU A 64 -9.57 0.11 0.20
C LEU A 64 -9.31 1.61 0.17
N ILE A 65 -9.06 2.21 1.34
CA ILE A 65 -8.85 3.65 1.47
C ILE A 65 -7.41 4.00 1.85
N PHE A 66 -6.67 3.02 2.40
CA PHE A 66 -5.29 3.22 2.82
C PHE A 66 -4.54 1.89 2.91
N ILE A 67 -3.25 1.89 2.57
CA ILE A 67 -2.32 0.81 2.92
C ILE A 67 -1.10 1.43 3.59
N GLU A 68 -0.63 0.81 4.65
CA GLU A 68 0.66 1.05 5.27
C GLU A 68 1.53 -0.20 5.10
N LEU A 69 2.76 0.01 4.65
CA LEU A 69 3.81 -1.00 4.60
C LEU A 69 4.97 -0.51 5.49
N SER A 70 5.06 -1.08 6.69
CA SER A 70 6.05 -0.71 7.72
C SER A 70 7.36 -1.52 7.61
N LEU A 71 7.47 -2.41 6.63
CA LEU A 71 8.74 -3.07 6.32
C LEU A 71 9.69 -2.04 5.67
N PRO A 72 10.87 -1.75 6.27
CA PRO A 72 11.80 -0.78 5.70
C PRO A 72 12.19 -1.10 4.28
N ARG A 73 12.26 -0.08 3.42
CA ARG A 73 12.54 -0.25 1.98
C ARG A 73 13.76 -1.12 1.72
N ARG A 74 14.85 -0.95 2.47
CA ARG A 74 16.07 -1.77 2.35
C ARG A 74 15.85 -3.29 2.47
N ARG A 75 14.80 -3.72 3.17
CA ARG A 75 14.41 -5.13 3.38
C ARG A 75 13.46 -5.68 2.31
N TRP A 76 12.94 -4.84 1.40
CA TRP A 76 12.14 -5.34 0.28
C TRP A 76 13.02 -6.20 -0.63
N HIS A 77 12.51 -7.37 -1.01
CA HIS A 77 13.27 -8.33 -1.79
C HIS A 77 13.30 -7.90 -3.26
N ALA A 78 14.50 -7.56 -3.75
CA ALA A 78 14.67 -7.07 -5.11
C ALA A 78 14.70 -8.24 -6.10
N LEU A 79 13.88 -8.15 -7.14
CA LEU A 79 13.79 -9.13 -8.22
C LEU A 79 14.04 -8.45 -9.56
N GLN A 80 15.01 -8.96 -10.32
CA GLN A 80 15.38 -8.41 -11.64
C GLN A 80 14.24 -8.56 -12.66
N THR A 81 13.42 -9.59 -12.51
CA THR A 81 12.31 -9.91 -13.41
C THR A 81 10.97 -9.33 -12.94
N LEU A 82 10.98 -8.41 -11.97
CA LEU A 82 9.75 -7.81 -11.48
C LEU A 82 9.27 -6.73 -12.46
N VAL A 83 8.29 -7.10 -13.27
CA VAL A 83 7.68 -6.21 -14.26
C VAL A 83 6.20 -6.06 -13.90
N PRO A 84 5.68 -4.83 -13.72
CA PRO A 84 4.26 -4.63 -13.49
C PRO A 84 3.44 -5.07 -14.72
N PRO A 85 2.17 -5.49 -14.54
CA PRO A 85 1.32 -5.85 -15.65
C PRO A 85 1.13 -4.67 -16.62
N GLU A 86 1.22 -4.94 -17.93
CA GLU A 86 1.11 -3.90 -18.98
C GLU A 86 -0.25 -3.22 -19.02
N SER A 87 -1.30 -3.94 -18.64
CA SER A 87 -2.66 -3.42 -18.61
C SER A 87 -3.42 -3.93 -17.38
N ALA A 88 -4.33 -3.07 -16.91
CA ALA A 88 -5.28 -3.38 -15.87
C ALA A 88 -6.65 -2.83 -16.29
N ALA A 89 -7.67 -3.66 -16.16
CA ALA A 89 -9.03 -3.23 -16.43
C ALA A 89 -9.52 -2.31 -15.30
N PRO A 90 -10.34 -1.29 -15.58
CA PRO A 90 -10.99 -0.57 -14.51
C PRO A 90 -11.98 -1.50 -13.80
N GLY A 91 -12.03 -1.46 -12.48
CA GLY A 91 -12.92 -2.31 -11.69
C GLY A 91 -13.18 -1.72 -10.31
N ASN A 92 -14.41 -1.84 -9.81
CA ASN A 92 -14.71 -1.51 -8.42
C ASN A 92 -14.44 -2.75 -7.56
N ILE A 93 -13.35 -2.70 -6.78
CA ILE A 93 -12.87 -3.80 -5.95
C ILE A 93 -13.35 -3.60 -4.52
N ARG A 94 -14.10 -4.58 -4.01
CA ARG A 94 -14.56 -4.61 -2.62
C ARG A 94 -13.99 -5.83 -1.92
N PHE A 95 -13.30 -5.59 -0.80
CA PHE A 95 -12.76 -6.62 0.06
C PHE A 95 -13.87 -7.25 0.90
N LEU A 96 -13.92 -8.58 0.89
CA LEU A 96 -14.89 -9.36 1.65
C LEU A 96 -14.24 -9.84 2.94
N ASP A 97 -15.03 -9.96 4.02
CA ASP A 97 -14.62 -10.58 5.28
C ASP A 97 -13.31 -10.03 5.90
N PHE A 98 -13.24 -8.71 6.03
CA PHE A 98 -12.07 -7.97 6.53
C PHE A 98 -11.81 -8.04 8.05
N ARG A 99 -12.39 -9.00 8.77
CA ARG A 99 -12.21 -9.17 10.24
C ARG A 99 -11.17 -10.23 10.60
N GLN A 100 -10.38 -10.69 9.62
CA GLN A 100 -9.41 -11.76 9.80
C GLN A 100 -8.00 -11.21 9.81
N ARG A 101 -7.09 -11.88 10.53
CA ARG A 101 -5.66 -11.57 10.40
C ARG A 101 -5.18 -12.00 9.03
N LEU A 102 -4.45 -11.12 8.36
CA LEU A 102 -3.86 -11.40 7.06
C LEU A 102 -2.65 -12.34 7.27
N ALA A 103 -2.50 -13.34 6.39
CA ALA A 103 -1.24 -14.07 6.29
C ALA A 103 -0.12 -13.10 5.89
N GLU A 104 1.11 -13.36 6.33
CA GLU A 104 2.25 -12.48 6.05
C GLU A 104 2.52 -12.39 4.53
N PRO A 105 2.37 -11.21 3.91
CA PRO A 105 2.59 -11.06 2.48
C PRO A 105 4.09 -10.97 2.17
N SER A 106 4.49 -11.43 0.99
CA SER A 106 5.84 -11.22 0.47
C SER A 106 5.95 -9.84 -0.17
N ILE A 107 6.98 -9.07 0.21
CA ILE A 107 7.22 -7.72 -0.30
C ILE A 107 8.37 -7.76 -1.30
N LEU A 108 8.02 -7.57 -2.57
CA LEU A 108 8.95 -7.66 -3.71
C LEU A 108 9.10 -6.28 -4.34
N CYS A 109 10.29 -5.94 -4.82
CA CYS A 109 10.51 -4.70 -5.55
C CYS A 109 11.42 -4.91 -6.76
N ASP A 110 11.42 -3.94 -7.67
CA ASP A 110 12.40 -3.92 -8.74
C ASP A 110 13.78 -3.47 -8.20
N LEU A 111 14.82 -3.56 -9.03
CA LEU A 111 16.18 -3.19 -8.63
C LEU A 111 16.32 -1.70 -8.29
N ARG A 112 15.51 -0.83 -8.91
CA ARG A 112 15.50 0.62 -8.62
C ARG A 112 14.56 0.97 -7.46
N ARG A 113 13.80 0.00 -6.95
CA ARG A 113 12.82 0.15 -5.86
C ARG A 113 11.76 1.21 -6.16
N GLN A 114 11.45 1.42 -7.44
CA GLN A 114 10.41 2.32 -7.94
C GLN A 114 9.05 1.63 -7.99
N TYR A 115 9.06 0.30 -8.09
CA TYR A 115 7.88 -0.55 -8.05
C TYR A 115 7.95 -1.44 -6.82
N VAL A 116 6.82 -1.58 -6.13
CA VAL A 116 6.65 -2.59 -5.09
C VAL A 116 5.44 -3.45 -5.42
N MET A 117 5.60 -4.75 -5.21
CA MET A 117 4.53 -5.73 -5.24
C MET A 117 4.36 -6.31 -3.84
N ILE A 118 3.17 -6.14 -3.28
CA ILE A 118 2.72 -6.77 -2.04
C ILE A 118 1.99 -8.05 -2.45
N ARG A 119 2.61 -9.21 -2.26
CA ARG A 119 2.08 -10.50 -2.71
C ARG A 119 1.45 -11.28 -1.57
N PHE A 120 0.16 -11.58 -1.70
CA PHE A 120 -0.66 -12.24 -0.68
C PHE A 120 -0.81 -13.75 -0.92
N SER A 121 -0.59 -14.22 -2.15
CA SER A 121 -0.64 -15.64 -2.47
C SER A 121 0.40 -16.05 -3.51
N GLN A 122 0.80 -17.33 -3.47
CA GLN A 122 1.73 -17.91 -4.44
C GLN A 122 1.06 -18.37 -5.73
N GLY A 123 -0.29 -18.36 -5.78
CA GLY A 123 -1.05 -18.75 -6.97
C GLY A 123 -0.86 -17.79 -8.15
N PRO A 124 -1.19 -18.22 -9.37
CA PRO A 124 -1.16 -17.34 -10.53
C PRO A 124 -2.28 -16.29 -10.43
N ALA A 125 -1.91 -15.04 -10.70
CA ALA A 125 -2.88 -14.01 -11.01
C ALA A 125 -3.52 -14.29 -12.37
N THR A 126 -4.82 -14.06 -12.48
CA THR A 126 -5.58 -14.27 -13.72
C THR A 126 -6.15 -12.98 -14.28
N HIS A 127 -6.41 -12.00 -13.42
CA HIS A 127 -6.99 -10.72 -13.80
C HIS A 127 -6.22 -9.59 -13.11
N ASN A 128 -6.06 -8.47 -13.82
CA ASN A 128 -5.45 -7.25 -13.30
C ASN A 128 -6.51 -6.14 -13.33
N TYR A 129 -6.70 -5.46 -12.20
CA TYR A 129 -7.65 -4.36 -12.08
C TYR A 129 -6.99 -3.11 -11.51
N SER A 130 -7.30 -1.94 -12.06
CA SER A 130 -6.86 -0.67 -11.52
C SER A 130 -7.58 -0.42 -10.21
N LEU A 131 -6.85 -0.46 -9.11
CA LEU A 131 -7.35 -0.13 -7.78
C LEU A 131 -7.33 1.40 -7.58
N ALA A 132 -6.29 2.05 -8.08
CA ALA A 132 -6.13 3.50 -8.17
C ALA A 132 -5.16 3.83 -9.33
N GLN A 133 -4.95 5.12 -9.63
CA GLN A 133 -4.12 5.55 -10.77
C GLN A 133 -2.73 4.90 -10.83
N ASN A 134 -2.07 4.73 -9.69
CA ASN A 134 -0.73 4.14 -9.57
C ASN A 134 -0.73 2.79 -8.83
N MET A 135 -1.90 2.12 -8.77
CA MET A 135 -2.06 0.88 -8.03
C MET A 135 -2.88 -0.15 -8.81
N ILE A 136 -2.34 -1.36 -8.96
CA ILE A 136 -2.99 -2.47 -9.67
C ILE A 136 -3.19 -3.62 -8.70
N ALA A 137 -4.43 -4.09 -8.57
CA ALA A 137 -4.74 -5.33 -7.88
C ALA A 137 -4.72 -6.50 -8.86
N GLN A 138 -4.06 -7.58 -8.46
CA GLN A 138 -4.08 -8.85 -9.16
C GLN A 138 -4.96 -9.84 -8.42
N ILE A 139 -5.83 -10.52 -9.17
CA ILE A 139 -6.84 -11.43 -8.62
C ILE A 139 -6.69 -12.81 -9.27
N ASP A 140 -6.78 -13.86 -8.46
CA ASP A 140 -6.77 -15.24 -8.93
C ASP A 140 -8.13 -15.68 -9.50
N ARG A 141 -8.20 -16.92 -10.01
CA ARG A 141 -9.43 -17.48 -10.60
C ARG A 141 -10.56 -17.75 -9.59
N HIS A 142 -10.32 -17.51 -8.31
CA HIS A 142 -11.24 -17.78 -7.21
C HIS A 142 -11.66 -16.50 -6.49
N ASP A 143 -11.51 -15.35 -7.16
CA ASP A 143 -11.79 -14.01 -6.64
C ASP A 143 -11.02 -13.70 -5.35
N ARG A 144 -9.75 -14.12 -5.28
CA ARG A 144 -8.86 -13.79 -4.17
C ARG A 144 -7.76 -12.85 -4.61
N LEU A 145 -7.41 -11.91 -3.75
CA LEU A 145 -6.28 -11.01 -3.96
C LEU A 145 -4.98 -11.82 -4.00
N ALA A 146 -4.32 -11.79 -5.15
CA ALA A 146 -3.01 -12.42 -5.34
C ALA A 146 -1.88 -11.43 -5.03
N ALA A 147 -1.98 -10.20 -5.53
CA ALA A 147 -0.98 -9.16 -5.29
C ALA A 147 -1.56 -7.75 -5.44
N ILE A 148 -0.89 -6.76 -4.85
CA ILE A 148 -1.07 -5.34 -5.16
C ILE A 148 0.27 -4.80 -5.67
N TRP A 149 0.23 -4.17 -6.82
CA TRP A 149 1.34 -3.44 -7.41
C TRP A 149 1.17 -1.96 -7.13
N VAL A 150 2.28 -1.29 -6.84
CA VAL A 150 2.33 0.15 -6.62
C VAL A 150 3.49 0.72 -7.43
N SER A 151 3.20 1.78 -8.16
CA SER A 151 4.17 2.60 -8.90
C SER A 151 4.25 4.01 -8.35
N ASP A 152 5.20 4.78 -8.88
CA ASP A 152 5.32 6.22 -8.65
C ASP A 152 5.43 6.58 -7.16
N ILE A 153 6.22 5.78 -6.44
CA ILE A 153 6.52 6.01 -5.03
C ILE A 153 7.41 7.26 -4.92
N ILE A 154 6.96 8.22 -4.12
CA ILE A 154 7.67 9.47 -3.88
C ILE A 154 8.21 9.47 -2.45
N ASP A 155 9.46 9.90 -2.30
CA ASP A 155 10.11 9.99 -0.99
C ASP A 155 9.77 11.32 -0.31
N ASP A 156 9.51 11.26 1.00
CA ASP A 156 9.29 12.44 1.83
C ASP A 156 10.61 13.16 2.17
N ILE A 157 11.20 13.79 1.16
CA ILE A 157 12.44 14.56 1.32
C ILE A 157 12.21 15.75 2.26
N ALA A 158 11.04 16.38 2.20
CA ALA A 158 10.70 17.54 3.04
C ALA A 158 10.60 17.16 4.52
N GLY A 159 10.00 16.00 4.85
CA GLY A 159 10.00 15.45 6.20
C GLY A 159 11.42 15.22 6.73
N GLN A 160 12.30 14.65 5.90
CA GLN A 160 13.71 14.45 6.27
C GLN A 160 14.44 15.77 6.60
N GLU A 161 14.25 16.82 5.80
CA GLU A 161 14.85 18.13 6.03
C GLU A 161 14.32 18.78 7.32
N LEU A 162 13.02 18.71 7.56
CA LEU A 162 12.39 19.20 8.79
C LEU A 162 12.86 18.44 10.04
N SER A 163 13.03 17.12 9.95
CA SER A 163 13.58 16.29 11.03
C SER A 163 15.02 16.64 11.34
N ALA A 164 15.85 16.79 10.30
CA ALA A 164 17.26 17.16 10.44
C ALA A 164 17.40 18.54 11.11
N TRP A 165 16.57 19.51 10.70
CA TRP A 165 16.52 20.83 11.32
C TRP A 165 16.08 20.78 12.78
N ARG A 166 15.02 20.02 13.11
CA ARG A 166 14.56 19.83 14.51
C ARG A 166 15.64 19.20 15.40
N LYS A 167 16.39 18.22 14.88
CA LYS A 167 17.52 17.60 15.59
C LYS A 167 18.66 18.60 15.83
N ALA A 168 19.00 19.42 14.83
CA ALA A 168 20.03 20.46 14.96
C ALA A 168 19.67 21.47 16.06
N ILE A 169 18.41 21.92 16.12
CA ILE A 169 17.94 22.84 17.16
C ILE A 169 18.03 22.20 18.54
N ARG A 170 17.56 20.96 18.71
CA ARG A 170 17.66 20.25 20.00
C ARG A 170 19.11 20.13 20.49
N ASN A 171 20.04 19.83 19.60
CA ASN A 171 21.45 19.70 19.96
C ASN A 171 22.08 21.06 20.33
N HIS A 172 21.67 22.16 19.68
CA HIS A 172 22.10 23.51 20.03
C HIS A 172 21.50 24.02 21.35
N SER A 173 20.24 23.73 21.63
CA SER A 173 19.62 24.09 22.92
C SER A 173 20.25 23.34 24.10
N THR A 174 20.76 22.12 23.88
CA THR A 174 21.42 21.34 24.94
C THR A 174 22.84 21.85 25.23
N ALA A 175 23.53 22.38 24.20
CA ALA A 175 24.88 22.95 24.36
C ALA A 175 24.88 24.29 25.14
N ILE A 176 23.81 25.07 25.06
CA ILE A 176 23.70 26.38 25.73
C ILE A 176 23.41 26.24 27.25
N ILE A 177 22.85 25.10 27.68
CA ILE A 177 22.51 24.84 29.09
C ILE A 177 23.68 24.19 29.85
N ALA A 178 24.71 23.70 29.14
CA ALA A 178 25.85 22.96 29.71
C ALA A 178 27.13 23.81 29.91
N THR A 179 27.04 25.13 29.78
CA THR A 179 28.12 26.12 30.07
C THR A 179 27.69 27.07 31.15
#